data_AF-A0A3Q0RQ63-F1
#
_entry.id   AF-A0A3Q0RQ63-F1
#
_cell.length_a   1.000
_cell.length_b   1.000
_cell.length_c   1.000
_cell.angle_alpha   90.00
_cell.angle_beta   90.00
_cell.angle_gamma   90.00
#
_symmetry.space_group_name_H-M   'P 1'
#
loop_
_entity.id
_entity.type
_entity.pdbx_description
1 polymer ?
#
loop_
_entity_poly.entity_id
_entity_poly.type
_entity_poly.pdbx_seq_one_letter_code
_entity_poly.pdbx_strand_id
1 'polypeptide(L)'
;KHGLWSVCSCLLLTASLSLSLARPHLHPLSSEMVNHINKLNTTWKAGHNFHNVDYSYVRKLCGTMLKGPKLPVMVQYAGDLNLPKEFDARQQWPNCPTLEEIRDQGSCGSCWVR
;
A
#
# COMPACT_ATOMS: atom_id res chain seq x y z
N LYS A 1 47.08 11.99 15.62
CA LYS A 1 46.16 10.82 15.58
C LYS A 1 44.69 11.23 15.79
N HIS A 2 44.35 12.04 16.80
CA HIS A 2 42.97 12.53 17.03
C HIS A 2 42.37 13.39 15.90
N GLY A 3 43.15 14.27 15.27
CA GLY A 3 42.65 15.13 14.18
C GLY A 3 42.24 14.38 12.91
N LEU A 4 42.94 13.29 12.56
CA LEU A 4 42.61 12.49 11.37
C LEU A 4 41.28 11.74 11.53
N TRP A 5 40.98 11.28 12.74
CA TRP A 5 39.73 10.59 13.05
C TRP A 5 38.54 11.55 13.02
N SER A 6 38.73 12.79 13.50
CA SER A 6 37.72 13.85 13.44
C SER A 6 37.40 14.26 12.00
N VAL A 7 38.42 14.40 11.14
CA VAL A 7 38.24 14.70 9.71
C VAL A 7 37.52 13.57 8.98
N CYS A 8 37.91 12.31 9.20
CA CYS A 8 37.22 11.17 8.60
C CYS A 8 35.75 11.06 9.04
N SER A 9 35.47 11.31 10.33
CA SER A 9 34.08 11.31 10.84
C SER A 9 33.23 12.40 10.17
N CYS A 10 33.77 13.62 10.04
CA CYS A 10 33.09 14.70 9.32
C CYS A 10 32.84 14.36 7.84
N LEU A 11 33.80 13.75 7.15
CA LEU A 11 33.64 13.35 5.74
C LEU A 11 32.57 12.25 5.56
N LEU A 12 32.47 11.31 6.50
CA LEU A 12 31.44 10.28 6.46
C LEU A 12 30.04 10.86 6.75
N LEU A 13 29.94 11.83 7.65
CA LEU A 13 28.70 12.55 7.93
C LEU A 13 28.25 13.41 6.75
N THR A 14 29.16 14.12 6.08
CA THR A 14 28.81 14.92 4.90
C THR A 14 28.43 14.04 3.72
N ALA A 15 29.12 12.91 3.51
CA ALA A 15 28.76 11.94 2.49
C ALA A 15 27.36 11.34 2.73
N SER A 16 27.08 10.86 3.95
CA SER A 16 25.77 10.29 4.30
C SER A 16 24.62 11.31 4.19
N LEU A 17 24.85 12.57 4.59
CA LEU A 17 23.89 13.65 4.41
C LEU A 17 23.63 13.94 2.92
N SER A 18 24.69 13.99 2.09
CA SER A 18 24.59 14.20 0.65
C SER A 18 23.81 13.08 -0.06
N LEU A 19 24.06 11.83 0.30
CA LEU A 19 23.30 10.68 -0.22
C LEU A 19 21.82 10.71 0.21
N SER A 20 21.53 11.22 1.42
CA SER A 20 20.17 11.34 1.92
C SER A 20 19.38 12.43 1.19
N LEU A 21 20.01 13.58 0.92
CA LEU A 21 19.45 14.68 0.12
C LEU A 21 19.30 14.32 -1.37
N ALA A 22 20.13 13.41 -1.88
CA ALA A 22 20.06 12.94 -3.27
C ALA A 22 18.89 11.98 -3.54
N ARG A 23 18.12 11.55 -2.53
CA ARG A 23 16.93 10.73 -2.77
C ARG A 23 15.89 11.55 -3.52
N PRO A 24 15.47 11.13 -4.73
CA PRO A 24 14.44 11.84 -5.47
C PRO A 24 13.15 11.81 -4.65
N HIS A 25 12.64 12.99 -4.31
CA HIS A 25 11.34 13.13 -3.69
C HIS A 25 10.27 12.93 -4.76
N LEU A 26 9.88 11.67 -4.98
CA LEU A 26 8.87 11.32 -5.97
C LEU A 26 7.51 11.87 -5.53
N HIS A 27 6.94 12.79 -6.32
CA HIS A 27 5.60 13.30 -6.04
C HIS A 27 4.59 12.15 -6.10
N PRO A 28 3.66 12.05 -5.13
CA PRO A 28 2.60 11.04 -5.17
C PRO A 28 1.84 11.08 -6.51
N LEU A 29 1.46 9.91 -7.02
CA LEU A 29 0.73 9.76 -8.29
C LEU A 29 1.47 10.30 -9.53
N SER A 30 2.76 10.61 -9.45
CA SER A 30 3.54 11.04 -10.62
C SER A 30 3.89 9.87 -11.55
N SER A 31 4.10 10.17 -12.83
CA SER A 31 4.63 9.19 -13.80
C SER A 31 6.02 8.69 -13.39
N GLU A 32 6.81 9.51 -12.70
CA GLU A 32 8.11 9.10 -12.16
C GLU A 32 7.97 8.00 -11.11
N MET A 33 6.98 8.11 -10.22
CA MET A 33 6.66 7.08 -9.23
C MET A 33 6.24 5.76 -9.90
N VAL A 34 5.38 5.83 -10.91
CA VAL A 34 4.97 4.66 -11.71
C VAL A 34 6.17 4.00 -12.37
N ASN A 35 7.03 4.78 -13.01
CA ASN A 35 8.23 4.28 -13.68
C ASN A 35 9.24 3.71 -12.69
N HIS A 36 9.40 4.33 -11.52
CA HIS A 36 10.26 3.83 -10.46
C HIS A 36 9.79 2.46 -9.97
N ILE A 37 8.49 2.31 -9.68
CA ILE A 37 7.92 1.03 -9.24
C ILE A 37 8.11 -0.06 -10.30
N ASN A 38 7.81 0.24 -11.57
CA ASN A 38 7.95 -0.73 -12.65
C ASN A 38 9.41 -1.16 -12.90
N LYS A 39 10.40 -0.36 -12.49
CA LYS A 39 11.82 -0.73 -12.53
C LYS A 39 12.25 -1.70 -11.41
N LEU A 40 11.45 -1.84 -10.35
CA LEU A 40 11.77 -2.72 -9.22
C LEU A 40 11.50 -4.20 -9.53
N ASN A 41 10.94 -4.54 -10.70
CA ASN A 41 10.60 -5.91 -11.09
C ASN A 41 9.76 -6.66 -10.04
N THR A 42 8.71 -6.00 -9.56
CA THR A 42 7.75 -6.62 -8.62
C THR A 42 6.79 -7.56 -9.36
N THR A 43 5.95 -8.27 -8.61
CA THR A 43 4.92 -9.18 -9.15
C THR A 43 3.72 -8.46 -9.78
N TRP A 44 3.70 -7.13 -9.76
CA TRP A 44 2.58 -6.30 -10.22
C TRP A 44 3.10 -5.12 -11.04
N LYS A 45 2.24 -4.55 -11.89
CA LYS A 45 2.58 -3.42 -12.75
C LYS A 45 1.86 -2.15 -12.29
N ALA A 46 2.61 -1.08 -12.08
CA ALA A 46 2.05 0.24 -11.74
C ALA A 46 1.51 0.96 -12.98
N GLY A 47 0.43 1.72 -12.78
CA GLY A 47 -0.21 2.59 -13.77
C GLY A 47 -1.04 3.69 -13.11
N HIS A 48 -1.55 4.62 -13.92
CA HIS A 48 -2.38 5.73 -13.45
C HIS A 48 -3.85 5.34 -13.38
N ASN A 49 -4.40 5.25 -12.18
CA ASN A 49 -5.85 5.04 -11.97
C ASN A 49 -6.57 6.36 -11.67
N PHE A 50 -5.88 7.32 -11.04
CA PHE A 50 -6.44 8.60 -10.64
C PHE A 50 -5.92 9.71 -11.57
N HIS A 51 -6.83 10.45 -12.19
CA HIS A 51 -6.51 11.54 -13.12
C HIS A 51 -7.11 12.85 -12.60
N ASN A 52 -6.33 13.94 -12.61
CA ASN A 52 -6.80 15.27 -12.22
C ASN A 52 -7.41 15.35 -10.80
N VAL A 53 -6.90 14.56 -9.85
CA VAL A 53 -7.31 14.62 -8.45
C VAL A 53 -6.18 15.15 -7.56
N ASP A 54 -6.55 15.83 -6.50
CA ASP A 54 -5.61 16.21 -5.46
C ASP A 54 -5.25 15.00 -4.58
N TYR A 55 -4.03 14.97 -4.03
CA TYR A 55 -3.62 13.89 -3.15
C TYR A 55 -4.49 13.76 -1.89
N SER A 56 -5.10 14.86 -1.42
CA SER A 56 -6.08 14.82 -0.31
C SER A 56 -7.32 13.97 -0.63
N TYR A 57 -7.75 13.94 -1.89
CA TYR A 57 -8.84 13.06 -2.33
C TYR A 57 -8.45 11.60 -2.14
N VAL A 58 -7.28 11.19 -2.63
CA VAL A 58 -6.78 9.81 -2.47
C VAL A 58 -6.59 9.44 -1.00
N ARG A 59 -6.09 10.37 -0.17
CA ARG A 59 -6.03 10.16 1.29
C ARG A 59 -7.40 9.94 1.90
N LYS A 60 -8.43 10.66 1.44
CA LYS A 60 -9.80 10.53 1.96
C LYS A 60 -10.42 9.18 1.62
N LEU A 61 -10.00 8.53 0.53
CA LEU A 61 -10.46 7.18 0.19
C LEU A 61 -10.06 6.15 1.27
N CYS A 62 -8.96 6.39 1.99
CA CYS A 62 -8.45 5.53 3.06
C CYS A 62 -9.11 5.85 4.42
N GLY A 63 -10.42 5.64 4.55
CA GLY A 63 -11.22 6.07 5.71
C GLY A 63 -11.18 5.17 6.96
N THR A 64 -10.59 3.98 6.90
CA THR A 64 -10.60 3.03 8.03
C THR A 64 -9.62 3.43 9.13
N MET A 65 -10.12 3.53 10.36
CA MET A 65 -9.28 3.72 11.55
C MET A 65 -8.81 2.37 12.09
N LEU A 66 -7.50 2.13 12.02
CA LEU A 66 -6.89 0.90 12.55
C LEU A 66 -6.85 0.94 14.09
N LYS A 67 -6.80 -0.24 14.73
CA LYS A 67 -6.76 -0.44 16.20
C LYS A 67 -8.05 -0.09 16.95
N GLY A 68 -9.20 -0.29 16.31
CA GLY A 68 -10.51 -0.21 16.95
C GLY A 68 -10.81 -1.37 17.92
N PRO A 69 -12.02 -1.40 18.51
CA PRO A 69 -12.46 -2.50 19.36
C PRO A 69 -12.41 -3.84 18.60
N LYS A 70 -11.96 -4.89 19.28
CA LYS A 70 -11.88 -6.23 18.71
C LYS A 70 -13.07 -7.06 19.18
N LEU A 71 -13.72 -7.74 18.25
CA LEU A 71 -14.74 -8.74 18.57
C LEU A 71 -14.07 -10.01 19.13
N PRO A 72 -14.82 -10.85 19.87
CA PRO A 72 -14.34 -12.17 20.28
C PRO A 72 -13.84 -12.98 19.08
N VAL A 73 -12.79 -13.76 19.29
CA VAL A 73 -12.24 -14.63 18.25
C VAL A 73 -13.25 -15.73 17.95
N MET A 74 -13.66 -15.83 16.68
CA MET A 74 -14.45 -16.96 16.20
C MET A 74 -13.61 -18.24 16.32
N VAL A 75 -14.13 -19.23 17.04
CA VAL A 75 -13.51 -20.56 17.09
C VAL A 75 -13.61 -21.16 15.69
N GLN A 76 -12.48 -21.23 15.00
CA GLN A 76 -12.38 -21.83 13.68
C GLN A 76 -12.57 -23.34 13.82
N TYR A 77 -13.71 -23.87 13.36
CA TYR A 77 -13.91 -25.32 13.20
C TYR A 77 -13.26 -25.77 11.88
N ALA A 78 -11.97 -25.49 11.74
CA ALA A 78 -11.16 -25.99 10.64
C ALA A 78 -10.59 -27.34 11.07
N GLY A 79 -11.45 -28.37 11.16
CA GLY A 79 -11.02 -29.75 11.41
C GLY A 79 -10.14 -30.27 10.25
N ASP A 80 -10.31 -31.53 9.85
CA ASP A 80 -9.57 -32.12 8.71
C ASP A 80 -10.13 -31.68 7.34
N LEU A 81 -10.33 -30.37 7.13
CA LEU A 81 -10.80 -29.81 5.87
C LEU A 81 -9.64 -29.63 4.90
N ASN A 82 -9.68 -30.35 3.78
CA ASN A 82 -8.77 -30.16 2.66
C ASN A 82 -9.17 -28.90 1.88
N LEU A 83 -8.47 -27.78 2.14
CA LEU A 83 -8.70 -26.53 1.43
C LEU A 83 -8.19 -26.61 -0.03
N PRO A 84 -8.92 -26.01 -0.99
CA PRO A 84 -8.47 -25.96 -2.37
C PRO A 84 -7.27 -25.03 -2.52
N LYS A 85 -6.47 -25.26 -3.58
CA LYS A 85 -5.31 -24.41 -3.91
C LYS A 85 -5.74 -22.99 -4.33
N GLU A 86 -6.90 -22.87 -4.97
CA GLU A 86 -7.47 -21.61 -5.45
C GLU A 86 -8.96 -21.59 -5.12
N PHE A 87 -9.51 -20.42 -4.77
CA PHE A 87 -10.91 -20.26 -4.43
C PHE A 87 -11.41 -18.89 -4.89
N ASP A 88 -12.55 -18.88 -5.59
CA ASP A 88 -13.27 -17.67 -5.99
C ASP A 88 -14.73 -17.80 -5.56
N ALA A 89 -15.19 -16.92 -4.66
CA ALA A 89 -16.54 -16.94 -4.13
C ALA A 89 -17.61 -16.78 -5.23
N ARG A 90 -17.30 -16.07 -6.32
CA ARG A 90 -18.21 -15.87 -7.46
C ARG A 90 -18.46 -17.17 -8.21
N GLN A 91 -17.44 -18.03 -8.31
CA GLN A 91 -17.56 -19.35 -8.94
C GLN A 91 -18.28 -20.34 -8.04
N GLN A 92 -18.07 -20.26 -6.72
CA GLN A 92 -18.70 -21.16 -5.75
C GLN A 92 -20.20 -20.86 -5.56
N TRP A 93 -20.60 -19.59 -5.60
CA TRP A 93 -21.99 -19.15 -5.42
C TRP A 93 -22.45 -18.28 -6.59
N PRO A 94 -22.62 -18.85 -7.78
CA PRO A 94 -22.95 -18.09 -9.00
C PRO A 94 -24.35 -17.44 -8.94
N ASN A 95 -25.24 -17.95 -8.08
CA ASN A 95 -26.60 -17.39 -7.90
C ASN A 95 -26.64 -16.17 -6.97
N CYS A 96 -25.48 -15.69 -6.49
CA CYS A 96 -25.36 -14.55 -5.60
C CYS A 96 -24.75 -13.34 -6.36
N PRO A 97 -25.56 -12.53 -7.06
CA PRO A 97 -25.05 -11.43 -7.90
C PRO A 97 -24.30 -10.35 -7.11
N THR A 98 -24.57 -10.23 -5.81
CA THR A 98 -23.87 -9.28 -4.92
C THR A 98 -22.39 -9.58 -4.78
N LEU A 99 -21.92 -10.80 -5.08
CA LEU A 99 -20.50 -11.16 -5.05
C LEU A 99 -19.71 -10.58 -6.23
N GLU A 100 -20.39 -10.16 -7.29
CA GLU A 100 -19.78 -9.54 -8.48
C GLU A 100 -19.82 -8.01 -8.44
N GLU A 101 -20.57 -7.44 -7.49
CA GLU A 101 -20.81 -5.99 -7.39
C GLU A 101 -19.56 -5.25 -6.86
N ILE A 102 -19.07 -4.29 -7.65
CA ILE A 102 -18.03 -3.35 -7.22
C ILE A 102 -18.68 -2.01 -6.85
N ARG A 103 -18.52 -1.58 -5.59
CA ARG A 103 -19.19 -0.38 -5.04
C ARG A 103 -18.24 0.82 -5.00
N ASP A 104 -18.75 2.02 -5.30
CA ASP A 104 -17.94 3.26 -5.34
C ASP A 104 -18.19 4.15 -4.12
N GLN A 105 -17.17 4.42 -3.28
CA GLN A 105 -17.25 5.26 -2.07
C GLN A 105 -17.41 6.75 -2.31
N GLY A 106 -17.23 7.18 -3.56
CA GLY A 106 -17.19 8.58 -3.95
C GLY A 106 -16.15 9.34 -3.15
N SER A 107 -16.38 10.65 -2.99
CA SER A 107 -15.51 11.55 -2.23
C SER A 107 -15.64 11.42 -0.71
N CYS A 108 -15.94 10.22 -0.19
CA CYS A 108 -16.14 9.94 1.22
C CYS A 108 -15.20 8.83 1.71
N GLY A 109 -14.72 8.93 2.96
CA GLY A 109 -13.94 7.88 3.63
C GLY A 109 -14.82 6.79 4.24
N SER A 110 -15.82 6.31 3.50
CA SER A 110 -16.84 5.37 3.98
C SER A 110 -16.49 3.89 3.76
N CYS A 111 -15.26 3.58 3.34
CA CYS A 111 -14.79 2.22 3.08
C CYS A 111 -14.91 1.25 4.26
N TRP A 112 -15.09 1.76 5.49
CA TRP A 112 -15.27 0.93 6.69
C TRP A 112 -16.72 0.44 6.89
N VAL A 113 -17.70 1.04 6.21
CA VAL A 113 -19.13 0.65 6.25
C VAL A 113 -19.54 -0.13 5.00
N ARG A 114 -18.73 -0.03 3.95
CA ARG A 114 -19.00 -0.53 2.60
C ARG A 114 -18.40 -1.91 2.40
#